data_AF-A0A1U7CYM5-F1
#
_entry.id   AF-A0A1U7CYM5-F1
#
_cell.length_a   1.000
_cell.length_b   1.000
_cell.length_c   1.000
_cell.angle_alpha   90.00
_cell.angle_beta   90.00
_cell.angle_gamma   90.00
#
_symmetry.space_group_name_H-M   'P 1'
#
loop_
_entity.id
_entity.type
_entity.pdbx_description
1 polymer ?
#
loop_
_entity_poly.entity_id
_entity_poly.type
_entity_poly.pdbx_seq_one_letter_code
_entity_poly.pdbx_strand_id
1 'polypeptide(L)' 'MTAKLAETQLWQHNLVSLIRSGLFLRAETGECYGLFTVVGVYTDQSKSAPLAKYSDARRARDAADIVNRLALVPPTAESN' A
#
# COMPACT_ATOMS: atom_id res chain seq x y z
N MET A 1 -8.36 20.46 2.74
CA MET A 1 -7.53 19.44 3.43
C MET A 1 -8.12 18.02 3.36
N THR A 2 -9.39 17.85 3.00
CA THR A 2 -10.06 16.54 2.89
C THR A 2 -9.64 15.69 1.70
N ALA A 3 -9.34 16.30 0.54
CA ALA A 3 -8.95 15.58 -0.68
C ALA A 3 -7.70 14.70 -0.48
N LYS A 4 -6.65 15.25 0.13
CA LYS A 4 -5.39 14.54 0.36
C LYS A 4 -5.54 13.34 1.31
N LEU A 5 -6.45 13.44 2.27
CA LEU A 5 -6.76 12.35 3.20
C LEU A 5 -7.58 11.25 2.49
N ALA A 6 -8.57 11.65 1.70
CA ALA A 6 -9.38 10.73 0.90
C ALA A 6 -8.55 9.98 -0.15
N GLU A 7 -7.64 10.66 -0.86
CA GLU A 7 -6.72 10.03 -1.80
C GLU A 7 -5.80 9.02 -1.10
N THR A 8 -5.32 9.36 0.11
CA THR A 8 -4.47 8.46 0.90
C THR A 8 -5.21 7.19 1.30
N GLN A 9 -6.45 7.34 1.77
CA GLN A 9 -7.29 6.20 2.15
C GLN A 9 -7.64 5.33 0.93
N LEU A 10 -7.89 5.95 -0.23
CA LEU A 10 -8.27 5.24 -1.45
C LEU A 10 -7.15 4.33 -1.96
N TRP A 11 -5.92 4.85 -2.12
CA TRP A 11 -4.82 4.02 -2.63
C TRP A 11 -4.44 2.91 -1.64
N GLN A 12 -4.51 3.18 -0.32
CA GLN A 12 -4.25 2.18 0.72
C GLN A 12 -5.28 1.05 0.65
N HIS A 13 -6.57 1.40 0.59
CA HIS A 13 -7.65 0.41 0.50
C HIS A 13 -7.56 -0.43 -0.78
N ASN A 14 -7.24 0.20 -1.92
CA ASN A 14 -7.04 -0.50 -3.17
C ASN A 14 -5.86 -1.47 -3.07
N LEU A 15 -4.72 -1.05 -2.52
CA LEU A 15 -3.56 -1.93 -2.38
C LEU A 15 -3.84 -3.11 -1.42
N VAL A 16 -4.55 -2.87 -0.32
CA VAL A 16 -5.03 -3.94 0.58
C VAL A 16 -5.90 -4.94 -0.17
N SER A 17 -6.83 -4.46 -0.99
CA SER A 17 -7.73 -5.31 -1.78
C SER A 17 -6.97 -6.15 -2.81
N LEU A 18 -5.95 -5.58 -3.45
CA LEU A 18 -5.09 -6.28 -4.41
C LEU A 18 -4.16 -7.31 -3.76
N ILE A 19 -3.73 -7.07 -2.51
CA ILE A 19 -3.00 -8.08 -1.74
C ILE A 19 -3.93 -9.24 -1.37
N ARG A 20 -5.14 -8.93 -0.89
CA ARG A 20 -6.12 -9.94 -0.51
C ARG A 20 -6.64 -10.77 -1.69
N SER A 21 -6.70 -10.20 -2.90
CA SER A 21 -7.06 -10.94 -4.11
C SER A 21 -5.94 -11.85 -4.62
N GLY A 22 -4.73 -11.75 -4.06
CA GLY A 22 -3.56 -12.51 -4.48
C GLY A 22 -2.82 -11.92 -5.68
N LEU A 23 -3.19 -10.73 -6.16
CA LEU A 23 -2.42 -10.04 -7.21
C LEU A 23 -1.04 -9.64 -6.70
N PHE A 24 -0.99 -9.11 -5.47
CA PHE A 24 0.26 -8.79 -4.79
C PHE A 24 0.46 -9.69 -3.58
N LEU A 25 1.71 -10.05 -3.30
CA LEU A 25 2.09 -10.72 -2.05
C LEU A 25 2.06 -9.76 -0.86
N ARG A 26 2.55 -8.53 -1.06
CA ARG A 26 2.71 -7.52 -0.02
C ARG A 26 2.96 -6.14 -0.61
N ALA A 27 2.86 -5.11 0.23
CA ALA A 27 3.38 -3.79 -0.04
C ALA A 27 4.85 -3.68 0.40
N GLU A 28 5.66 -2.95 -0.36
CA GLU A 28 7.05 -2.65 -0.03
C GLU A 28 7.38 -1.18 -0.38
N THR A 29 8.45 -0.66 0.19
CA THR A 29 8.98 0.66 -0.18
C THR A 29 9.98 0.57 -1.32
N GLY A 30 9.99 1.56 -2.20
CA GLY A 30 11.00 1.75 -3.23
C GLY A 30 11.55 3.17 -3.22
N GLU A 31 12.43 3.47 -4.18
CA GLU A 31 12.91 4.81 -4.46
C GLU A 31 12.75 5.10 -5.95
N CYS A 32 12.31 6.32 -6.28
CA CYS A 32 12.15 6.76 -7.66
C CYS A 32 12.46 8.27 -7.73
N TYR A 33 13.54 8.63 -8.44
CA TYR A 33 13.98 10.02 -8.61
C TYR A 33 14.14 10.79 -7.27
N GLY A 34 14.73 10.14 -6.26
CA GLY A 34 14.95 10.74 -4.93
C GLY A 34 13.70 10.84 -4.05
N LEU A 35 12.57 10.27 -4.47
CA LEU A 35 11.36 10.13 -3.66
C LEU A 35 11.19 8.69 -3.19
N PHE A 36 10.71 8.52 -1.98
CA PHE A 36 10.37 7.22 -1.42
C PHE A 36 8.97 6.81 -1.89
N THR A 37 8.84 5.61 -2.42
CA THR A 37 7.59 5.14 -3.03
C THR A 37 7.03 3.95 -2.28
N VAL A 38 5.72 3.73 -2.39
CA VAL A 38 5.08 2.48 -1.99
C VAL A 38 4.67 1.73 -3.25
N VAL A 39 5.02 0.46 -3.32
CA VAL A 39 4.78 -0.44 -4.44
C VAL A 39 4.16 -1.76 -3.95
N GLY A 40 3.41 -2.43 -4.82
CA GLY A 40 3.02 -3.83 -4.63
C GLY A 40 4.14 -4.75 -5.12
N VAL A 41 4.35 -5.86 -4.42
CA VAL A 41 5.29 -6.92 -4.81
C VAL A 41 4.48 -8.10 -5.35
N TYR A 42 4.78 -8.54 -6.56
CA TYR A 42 4.16 -9.71 -7.19
C TYR A 42 4.79 -11.02 -6.68
N THR A 43 4.17 -12.15 -7.03
CA THR A 43 4.63 -13.49 -6.66
C THR A 43 6.02 -13.84 -7.20
N ASP A 44 6.39 -13.29 -8.35
CA ASP A 44 7.71 -13.41 -8.97
C ASP A 44 8.74 -12.43 -8.38
N GLN A 45 8.41 -11.75 -7.28
CA GLN A 45 9.22 -10.73 -6.60
C GLN A 45 9.44 -9.45 -7.41
N SER A 46 8.79 -9.31 -8.58
CA SER A 46 8.79 -8.06 -9.33
C SER A 46 7.95 -6.98 -8.61
N LYS A 47 8.24 -5.71 -8.90
CA LYS A 47 7.61 -4.55 -8.24
C LYS A 47 6.67 -3.83 -9.19
N SER A 48 5.51 -3.43 -8.70
CA SER A 48 4.58 -2.60 -9.45
C SER A 48 5.12 -1.19 -9.69
N ALA A 49 4.42 -0.43 -10.54
CA ALA A 49 4.61 1.01 -10.57
C ALA A 49 4.32 1.64 -9.19
N PRO A 50 4.94 2.80 -8.87
CA PRO A 50 4.68 3.54 -7.64
C PRO A 50 3.20 3.89 -7.45
N LEU A 51 2.62 3.44 -6.33
CA LEU A 51 1.23 3.72 -5.96
C LEU A 51 1.11 4.99 -5.11
N ALA A 52 2.13 5.28 -4.31
CA ALA A 52 2.26 6.51 -3.55
C ALA A 52 3.72 6.98 -3.54
N LYS A 53 3.92 8.30 -3.37
CA LYS A 53 5.23 8.94 -3.29
C LYS A 53 5.32 9.81 -2.04
N TYR A 54 6.47 9.78 -1.39
CA TYR A 54 6.77 10.49 -0.16
C TYR A 54 8.13 11.16 -0.28
N SER A 55 8.24 12.36 0.28
CA SER A 55 9.52 13.05 0.44
C SER A 55 10.33 12.51 1.63
N ASP A 56 9.72 11.70 2.50
CA ASP A 56 10.33 11.15 3.70
C ASP A 56 10.24 9.62 3.72
N ALA A 57 11.36 8.97 4.01
CA ALA A 57 11.49 7.50 3.99
C ALA A 57 10.66 6.82 5.07
N ARG A 58 10.58 7.43 6.26
CA ARG A 58 9.84 6.86 7.39
C ARG A 58 8.36 6.83 7.06
N ARG A 59 7.83 7.91 6.49
CA ARG A 59 6.43 7.98 6.04
C ARG A 59 6.07 6.94 4.98
N ALA A 60 6.96 6.67 4.02
CA ALA A 60 6.73 5.61 3.04
C ALA A 60 6.69 4.24 3.71
N ARG A 61 7.59 4.00 4.68
CA ARG A 61 7.67 2.74 5.42
C ARG A 61 6.44 2.50 6.29
N ASP A 62 6.04 3.51 7.07
CA ASP A 62 4.81 3.47 7.87
C ASP A 62 3.58 3.17 6.98
N ALA A 63 3.49 3.80 5.82
CA ALA A 63 2.38 3.58 4.89
C ALA A 63 2.35 2.14 4.35
N ALA A 64 3.52 1.57 3.99
CA ALA A 64 3.61 0.18 3.57
C ALA A 64 3.27 -0.80 4.71
N ASP A 65 3.75 -0.53 5.94
CA ASP A 65 3.46 -1.35 7.12
C ASP A 65 1.96 -1.34 7.47
N ILE A 66 1.30 -0.17 7.39
CA ILE A 66 -0.14 -0.05 7.59
C ILE A 66 -0.90 -0.92 6.57
N VAL A 67 -0.56 -0.82 5.29
CA VAL A 67 -1.20 -1.62 4.24
C VAL A 67 -1.01 -3.11 4.48
N ASN A 68 0.20 -3.55 4.80
CA ASN A 68 0.48 -4.95 5.08
C ASN A 68 -0.32 -5.46 6.29
N ARG A 69 -0.41 -4.67 7.37
CA ARG A 69 -1.22 -5.03 8.54
C ARG A 69 -2.71 -5.13 8.20
N LEU A 70 -3.23 -4.17 7.44
CA LEU A 70 -4.64 -4.19 7.01
C LEU A 70 -4.95 -5.38 6.09
N ALA A 71 -4.00 -5.78 5.25
CA ALA A 71 -4.15 -6.96 4.40
C ALA A 71 -4.16 -8.27 5.19
N LEU A 72 -3.40 -8.36 6.29
CA LEU A 72 -3.36 -9.53 7.18
C LEU A 72 -4.60 -9.70 8.05
N VAL A 73 -5.29 -8.59 8.38
CA VAL A 73 -6.55 -8.67 9.09
C VAL A 73 -7.60 -9.20 8.11
N PRO A 74 -8.22 -10.37 8.35
CA PRO A 74 -9.35 -10.81 7.53
C PRO A 74 -10.44 -9.74 7.60
N PRO A 75 -11.18 -9.47 6.51
CA PRO A 75 -12.30 -8.54 6.59
C PRO A 75 -13.19 -9.01 7.74
N THR A 76 -13.37 -8.16 8.74
CA THR A 76 -14.37 -8.39 9.78
C THR A 76 -15.66 -8.55 9.01
N ALA A 77 -16.21 -9.77 8.97
CA ALA A 77 -17.53 -9.99 8.41
C ALA A 77 -18.45 -9.08 9.22
N GLU A 78 -18.92 -8.00 8.61
CA GLU A 78 -20.02 -7.23 9.18
C GLU A 78 -21.13 -8.24 9.37
N SER A 79 -21.38 -8.60 10.63
CA SER A 79 -22.52 -9.43 11.00
C SER A 79 -23.73 -8.56 10.69
N ASN A 80 -24.40 -8.88 9.57
CA ASN A 80 -25.69 -8.33 9.20
C ASN A 80 -26.69 -8.44 10.35
#